data_AF-A0A1H4I6S2-F1
#
_entry.id   AF-A0A1H4I6S2-F1
#
_cell.length_a   1.000
_cell.length_b   1.000
_cell.length_c   1.000
_cell.angle_alpha   90.00
_cell.angle_beta   90.00
_cell.angle_gamma   90.00
#
_symmetry.space_group_name_H-M   'P 1'
#
loop_
_entity.id
_entity.type
_entity.pdbx_description
1 polymer ?
#
loop_
_entity_poly.entity_id
_entity_poly.type
_entity_poly.pdbx_seq_one_letter_code
_entity_poly.pdbx_strand_id
1 'polypeptide(L)'
;MSENNAASVKAGRCGKCLGPLPEGARSTQKYCTPQCRATAKKRRQRGQLEADVPEKALAAAIHRTATSVRQLDAIEGRLRRNLNSRQELAAKIRQLETALEAERTHAAKVIEEQAAKTANMRGQMAAAAQGAATLVATQQELEKLRDRLAAGNNAYTKVVAENDRLRAELKSRAAREQQLARLVHTGTVLARALARTTRGGVTGLAPEERTALASWAAYAKKRNEKKR
;
A
#
# COMPACT_ATOMS: atom_id res chain seq x y z
N MET A 1 -22.00 141.50 -36.05
CA MET A 1 -22.45 140.55 -37.08
C MET A 1 -21.44 140.61 -38.22
N SER A 2 -20.71 139.51 -38.44
CA SER A 2 -20.08 139.11 -39.71
C SER A 2 -19.47 137.73 -39.51
N GLU A 3 -19.74 136.87 -40.47
CA GLU A 3 -19.73 135.43 -40.40
C GLU A 3 -18.38 134.79 -40.76
N ASN A 4 -18.27 133.49 -40.40
CA ASN A 4 -17.58 132.40 -41.12
C ASN A 4 -16.07 132.48 -41.41
N ASN A 5 -15.32 131.50 -40.89
CA ASN A 5 -14.69 130.50 -41.75
C ASN A 5 -14.19 129.29 -40.95
N ALA A 6 -15.04 128.24 -40.92
CA ALA A 6 -14.63 126.89 -40.56
C ALA A 6 -13.69 126.35 -41.66
N ALA A 7 -12.39 126.38 -41.41
CA ALA A 7 -11.41 125.68 -42.24
C ALA A 7 -11.59 124.15 -42.06
N SER A 8 -12.40 123.56 -42.94
CA SER A 8 -12.52 122.11 -43.12
C SER A 8 -11.17 121.52 -43.56
N VAL A 9 -10.29 121.21 -42.59
CA VAL A 9 -9.14 120.34 -42.81
C VAL A 9 -9.68 118.97 -43.20
N LYS A 10 -9.42 118.53 -44.44
CA LYS A 10 -9.79 117.19 -44.92
C LYS A 10 -9.20 116.13 -43.98
N ALA A 11 -10.00 115.64 -43.04
CA ALA A 11 -9.62 114.54 -42.15
C ALA A 11 -9.40 113.29 -43.01
N GLY A 12 -8.14 112.87 -43.15
CA GLY A 12 -7.82 111.60 -43.80
C GLY A 12 -8.52 110.44 -43.09
N ARG A 13 -8.87 109.38 -43.83
CA ARG A 13 -9.46 108.16 -43.26
C ARG A 13 -8.40 107.12 -42.98
N CYS A 14 -8.62 106.30 -41.96
CA CYS A 14 -7.75 105.17 -41.64
C CYS A 14 -7.74 104.13 -42.76
N GLY A 15 -6.58 103.79 -43.29
CA GLY A 15 -6.40 102.77 -44.34
C GLY A 15 -6.69 101.32 -43.92
N LYS A 16 -7.25 101.09 -42.73
CA LYS A 16 -7.70 99.75 -42.28
C LYS A 16 -9.18 99.70 -41.94
N CYS A 17 -9.67 100.56 -41.04
CA CYS A 17 -11.07 100.55 -40.61
C CYS A 17 -11.92 101.63 -41.29
N LEU A 18 -11.33 102.45 -42.17
CA LEU A 18 -11.99 103.55 -42.90
C LEU A 18 -12.62 104.66 -42.02
N GLY A 19 -12.45 104.59 -40.70
CA GLY A 19 -12.86 105.62 -39.76
C GLY A 19 -12.00 106.89 -39.85
N PRO A 20 -12.47 108.02 -39.28
CA PRO A 20 -11.73 109.28 -39.28
C PRO A 20 -10.42 109.14 -38.50
N LEU A 21 -9.36 109.81 -38.98
CA LEU A 21 -8.12 109.94 -38.21
C LEU A 21 -8.33 110.90 -37.03
N PRO A 22 -7.58 110.73 -35.92
CA PRO A 22 -7.70 111.62 -34.77
C PRO A 22 -7.35 113.07 -35.14
N GLU A 23 -8.01 114.03 -34.50
CA GLU A 23 -7.73 115.46 -34.68
C GLU A 23 -6.28 115.75 -34.25
N GLY A 24 -5.47 116.29 -35.17
CA GLY A 24 -4.01 116.44 -35.00
C GLY A 24 -3.15 115.34 -35.64
N ALA A 25 -3.76 114.39 -36.35
CA ALA A 25 -3.00 113.40 -37.12
C ALA A 25 -2.07 114.09 -38.15
N ARG A 26 -0.80 113.68 -38.18
CA ARG A 26 0.17 114.16 -39.18
C ARG A 26 -0.31 113.76 -40.57
N SER A 27 0.00 114.57 -41.59
CA SER A 27 -0.37 114.29 -43.00
C SER A 27 0.11 112.92 -43.51
N THR A 28 1.14 112.33 -42.89
CA THR A 28 1.68 111.00 -43.22
C THR A 28 1.03 109.83 -42.46
N GLN A 29 0.16 110.11 -41.48
CA GLN A 29 -0.45 109.08 -40.64
C GLN A 29 -1.60 108.39 -41.37
N LYS A 30 -1.42 107.10 -41.69
CA LYS A 30 -2.41 106.30 -42.44
C LYS A 30 -3.38 105.50 -41.55
N TYR A 31 -3.16 105.42 -40.24
CA TYR A 31 -3.96 104.58 -39.35
C TYR A 31 -4.41 105.34 -38.10
N CYS A 32 -5.66 105.13 -37.69
CA CYS A 32 -6.26 105.83 -36.55
C CYS A 32 -5.71 105.34 -35.20
N THR A 33 -5.32 104.06 -35.09
CA THR A 33 -4.80 103.48 -33.85
C THR A 33 -3.56 102.60 -34.08
N PRO A 34 -2.72 102.40 -33.05
CA PRO A 34 -1.60 101.44 -33.09
C PRO A 34 -2.08 100.01 -33.38
N GLN A 35 -3.27 99.64 -32.89
CA GLN A 35 -3.91 98.37 -33.21
C GLN A 35 -4.22 98.27 -34.71
N CYS A 36 -4.81 99.31 -35.32
CA CYS A 36 -5.04 99.32 -36.77
C CYS A 36 -3.74 99.17 -37.56
N ARG A 37 -2.66 99.83 -37.12
CA ARG A 37 -1.32 99.70 -37.72
C ARG A 37 -0.74 98.28 -37.56
N ALA A 38 -0.81 97.70 -36.37
CA ALA A 38 -0.26 96.37 -36.06
C ALA A 38 -1.00 95.28 -36.83
N THR A 39 -2.32 95.36 -36.91
CA THR A 39 -3.12 94.37 -37.64
C THR A 39 -2.98 94.54 -39.16
N ALA A 40 -2.72 95.76 -39.66
CA ALA A 40 -2.32 95.96 -41.05
C ALA A 40 -0.92 95.37 -41.33
N LYS A 41 0.03 95.52 -40.40
CA LYS A 41 1.38 94.91 -40.47
C LYS A 41 1.29 93.37 -40.47
N LYS A 42 0.52 92.77 -39.57
CA LYS A 42 0.27 91.32 -39.54
C LYS A 42 -0.37 90.81 -40.83
N ARG A 43 -1.32 91.55 -41.42
CA ARG A 43 -1.93 91.17 -42.70
C ARG A 43 -0.91 91.21 -43.86
N ARG A 44 0.00 92.19 -43.87
CA ARG A 44 1.10 92.24 -44.84
C ARG A 44 2.08 91.08 -44.65
N GLN A 45 2.37 90.69 -43.41
CA GLN A 45 3.22 89.54 -43.09
C GLN A 45 2.56 88.19 -43.44
N ARG A 46 1.24 88.05 -43.28
CA ARG A 46 0.50 86.83 -43.68
C ARG A 46 0.43 86.62 -45.20
N GLY A 47 0.61 87.68 -45.99
CA GLY A 47 0.71 87.60 -47.45
C GLY A 47 2.13 87.45 -47.97
N GLN A 48 3.13 87.46 -47.07
CA GLN A 48 4.48 87.02 -47.42
C GLN A 48 4.49 85.51 -47.26
N LEU A 49 4.73 84.78 -48.35
CA LEU A 49 5.09 83.36 -48.30
C LEU A 49 6.15 83.21 -47.20
N GLU A 50 5.88 82.34 -46.23
CA GLU A 50 6.86 82.00 -45.20
C GLU A 50 8.18 81.71 -45.92
N ALA A 51 9.24 82.43 -45.53
CA ALA A 51 10.55 82.26 -46.12
C ALA A 51 10.88 80.76 -46.17
N ASP A 52 11.33 80.30 -47.34
CA ASP A 52 11.78 78.93 -47.56
C ASP A 52 12.50 78.43 -46.32
N VAL A 53 11.99 77.35 -45.72
CA VAL A 53 12.69 76.69 -44.61
C VAL A 53 14.11 76.48 -45.11
N PRO A 54 15.13 77.04 -44.42
CA PRO A 54 16.48 76.99 -44.94
C PRO A 54 16.81 75.52 -45.19
N GLU A 55 17.26 75.19 -46.40
CA GLU A 55 17.40 73.82 -46.91
C GLU A 55 18.17 72.90 -45.91
N LYS A 56 19.11 73.49 -45.17
CA LYS A 56 19.86 72.86 -44.08
C LYS A 56 18.99 72.39 -42.89
N ALA A 57 17.97 73.16 -42.50
CA ALA A 57 17.05 72.80 -41.41
C ALA A 57 16.11 71.67 -41.82
N LEU A 58 15.65 71.67 -43.08
CA LEU A 58 14.86 70.58 -43.65
C LEU A 58 15.70 69.30 -43.76
N ALA A 59 16.92 69.38 -44.30
CA ALA A 59 17.85 68.25 -44.36
C ALA A 59 18.16 67.67 -42.96
N ALA A 60 18.37 68.52 -41.95
CA ALA A 60 18.57 68.08 -40.57
C ALA A 60 17.33 67.39 -39.97
N ALA A 61 16.13 67.87 -40.29
CA ALA A 61 14.88 67.23 -39.88
C ALA A 61 14.70 65.85 -40.53
N ILE A 62 14.93 65.76 -41.85
CA ILE A 62 14.89 64.49 -42.60
C ILE A 62 15.91 63.50 -42.03
N HIS A 63 17.12 63.95 -41.71
CA HIS A 63 18.14 63.07 -41.16
C HIS A 63 17.76 62.54 -39.77
N ARG A 64 17.19 63.39 -38.89
CA ARG A 64 16.68 62.97 -37.58
C ARG A 64 15.55 61.97 -37.70
N THR A 65 14.58 62.21 -38.59
CA THR A 65 13.50 61.25 -38.84
C THR A 65 14.03 59.93 -39.38
N ALA A 66 15.00 59.96 -40.31
CA ALA A 66 15.63 58.75 -40.84
C ALA A 66 16.36 57.95 -39.74
N THR A 67 17.02 58.62 -38.79
CA THR A 67 17.64 57.93 -37.65
C THR A 67 16.62 57.33 -36.70
N SER A 68 15.51 58.03 -36.42
CA SER A 68 14.45 57.50 -35.56
C SER A 68 13.74 56.31 -36.18
N VAL A 69 13.49 56.32 -37.50
CA VAL A 69 12.94 55.16 -38.22
C VAL A 69 13.85 53.94 -38.10
N ARG A 70 15.16 54.10 -38.32
CA ARG A 70 16.13 53.00 -38.13
C ARG A 70 16.15 52.45 -36.70
N GLN A 71 15.99 53.32 -35.70
CA GLN A 71 15.91 52.90 -34.29
C GLN A 71 14.62 52.11 -34.02
N LEU A 72 13.50 52.54 -34.57
CA LEU A 72 12.22 51.82 -34.47
C LEU A 72 12.29 50.45 -35.13
N ASP A 73 12.88 50.33 -36.33
CA ASP A 73 13.08 49.05 -37.01
C ASP A 73 13.94 48.09 -36.16
N ALA A 74 14.99 48.60 -35.52
CA ALA A 74 15.85 47.82 -34.64
C ALA A 74 15.11 47.34 -33.38
N ILE A 75 14.26 48.19 -32.80
CA ILE A 75 13.42 47.85 -31.64
C ILE A 75 12.37 46.82 -32.03
N GLU A 76 11.70 46.99 -33.18
CA GLU A 76 10.72 46.05 -33.69
C GLU A 76 11.36 44.67 -33.94
N GLY A 77 12.54 44.64 -34.55
CA GLY A 77 13.31 43.41 -34.75
C GLY A 77 13.66 42.72 -33.42
N ARG A 78 13.98 43.47 -32.36
CA ARG A 78 14.19 42.91 -31.01
C ARG A 78 12.90 42.37 -30.39
N LEU A 79 11.79 43.10 -30.51
CA LEU A 79 10.48 42.69 -30.02
C LEU A 79 10.02 41.39 -30.68
N ARG A 80 10.13 41.27 -32.01
CA ARG A 80 9.80 40.05 -32.75
C ARG A 80 10.62 38.85 -32.27
N ARG A 81 11.94 39.00 -32.11
CA ARG A 81 12.81 37.94 -31.57
C ARG A 81 12.42 37.52 -30.14
N ASN A 82 12.11 38.49 -29.28
CA ASN A 82 11.67 38.21 -27.91
C ASN A 82 10.32 37.47 -27.88
N LEU A 83 9.37 37.85 -28.75
CA LEU A 83 8.09 37.16 -28.86
C LEU A 83 8.26 35.71 -29.33
N ASN A 84 9.08 35.48 -30.35
CA ASN A 84 9.38 34.12 -30.84
C ASN A 84 10.03 33.28 -29.74
N SER A 85 11.03 33.81 -29.04
CA SER A 85 11.67 33.11 -27.92
C SER A 85 10.69 32.78 -26.78
N ARG A 86 9.76 33.70 -26.46
CA ARG A 86 8.71 33.42 -25.46
C ARG A 86 7.75 32.33 -25.93
N GLN A 87 7.39 32.30 -27.21
CA GLN A 87 6.54 31.25 -27.78
C GLN A 87 7.23 29.88 -27.73
N GLU A 88 8.52 29.81 -28.07
CA GLU A 88 9.33 28.59 -27.96
C GLU A 88 9.43 28.08 -26.52
N LEU A 89 9.68 28.99 -25.56
CA LEU A 89 9.71 28.64 -24.14
C LEU A 89 8.35 28.16 -23.65
N ALA A 90 7.25 28.81 -24.03
CA ALA A 90 5.90 28.38 -23.68
C ALA A 90 5.54 27.01 -24.30
N ALA A 91 6.05 26.69 -25.48
CA ALA A 91 5.90 25.36 -26.08
C ALA A 91 6.69 24.30 -25.29
N LYS A 92 7.94 24.60 -24.89
CA LYS A 92 8.76 23.70 -24.07
C LYS A 92 8.15 23.45 -22.69
N ILE A 93 7.64 24.50 -22.04
CA ILE A 93 6.95 24.38 -20.75
C ILE A 93 5.77 23.41 -20.87
N ARG A 94 4.91 23.60 -21.88
CA ARG A 94 3.77 22.69 -22.12
C ARG A 94 4.21 21.25 -22.36
N GLN A 95 5.27 21.02 -23.11
CA GLN A 95 5.82 19.67 -23.32
C GLN A 95 6.30 19.05 -22.00
N LEU A 96 7.03 19.80 -21.17
CA LEU A 96 7.50 19.32 -19.87
C LEU A 96 6.35 19.06 -18.90
N GLU A 97 5.31 19.89 -18.90
CA GLU A 97 4.09 19.67 -18.11
C GLU A 97 3.39 18.37 -18.51
N THR A 98 3.26 18.10 -19.82
CA THR A 98 2.67 16.84 -20.29
C THR A 98 3.52 15.62 -19.93
N ALA A 99 4.85 15.72 -19.99
CA ALA A 99 5.75 14.65 -19.60
C ALA A 99 5.68 14.40 -18.08
N LEU A 100 5.63 15.46 -17.28
CA LEU A 100 5.49 15.36 -15.82
C LEU A 100 4.18 14.67 -15.43
N GLU A 101 3.08 14.99 -16.11
CA GLU A 101 1.78 14.36 -15.83
C GLU A 101 1.75 12.88 -16.24
N ALA A 102 2.41 12.53 -17.35
CA ALA A 102 2.62 11.14 -17.76
C ALA A 102 3.45 10.35 -16.72
N GLU A 103 4.52 10.96 -16.19
CA GLU A 103 5.33 10.34 -15.14
C GLU A 103 4.57 10.19 -13.82
N ARG A 104 3.75 11.19 -13.44
CA ARG A 104 2.89 11.10 -12.25
C ARG A 104 1.88 9.97 -12.35
N THR A 105 1.21 9.85 -13.50
CA THR A 105 0.27 8.76 -13.74
C THR A 105 0.95 7.40 -13.80
N HIS A 106 2.15 7.31 -14.37
CA HIS A 106 2.96 6.09 -14.34
C HIS A 106 3.38 5.72 -12.91
N ALA A 107 3.88 6.67 -12.13
CA ALA A 107 4.27 6.45 -10.74
C ALA A 107 3.08 5.98 -9.87
N ALA A 108 1.90 6.58 -10.04
CA ALA A 108 0.69 6.15 -9.35
C ALA A 108 0.34 4.68 -9.65
N LYS A 109 0.37 4.28 -10.93
CA LYS A 109 0.14 2.88 -11.34
C LYS A 109 1.15 1.93 -10.72
N VAL A 110 2.44 2.29 -10.74
CA VAL A 110 3.49 1.46 -10.14
C VAL A 110 3.26 1.30 -8.63
N ILE A 111 2.86 2.36 -7.93
CA ILE A 111 2.55 2.29 -6.50
C ILE A 111 1.37 1.35 -6.24
N GLU A 112 0.29 1.47 -7.01
CA GLU A 112 -0.88 0.58 -6.90
C GLU A 112 -0.53 -0.88 -7.18
N GLU A 113 0.25 -1.15 -8.23
CA GLU A 113 0.72 -2.50 -8.55
C GLU A 113 1.59 -3.08 -7.43
N GLN A 114 2.51 -2.29 -6.86
CA GLN A 114 3.38 -2.75 -5.78
C GLN A 114 2.59 -2.96 -4.48
N ALA A 115 1.60 -2.12 -4.20
CA ALA A 115 0.68 -2.31 -3.08
C ALA A 115 -0.11 -3.63 -3.23
N ALA A 116 -0.65 -3.90 -4.43
CA ALA A 116 -1.36 -5.15 -4.72
C ALA A 116 -0.45 -6.38 -4.61
N LYS A 117 0.76 -6.34 -5.17
CA LYS A 117 1.77 -7.42 -5.03
C LYS A 117 2.12 -7.67 -3.57
N THR A 118 2.34 -6.62 -2.79
CA THR A 118 2.66 -6.72 -1.37
C THR A 118 1.50 -7.33 -0.57
N ALA A 119 0.26 -6.91 -0.86
CA ALA A 119 -0.93 -7.48 -0.21
C ALA A 119 -1.08 -8.98 -0.53
N ASN A 120 -0.87 -9.37 -1.79
CA ASN A 120 -0.91 -10.78 -2.20
C ASN A 120 0.18 -11.60 -1.50
N MET A 121 1.43 -11.12 -1.48
CA MET A 121 2.53 -11.80 -0.76
C MET A 121 2.21 -11.97 0.74
N ARG A 122 1.64 -10.96 1.40
CA ARG A 122 1.22 -11.08 2.80
C ARG A 122 0.14 -12.16 2.98
N GLY A 123 -0.83 -12.23 2.07
CA GLY A 123 -1.85 -13.28 2.07
C GLY A 123 -1.25 -14.67 1.93
N GLN A 124 -0.32 -14.85 1.00
CA GLN A 124 0.39 -16.12 0.78
C GLN A 124 1.22 -16.53 2.00
N MET A 125 1.96 -15.59 2.61
CA MET A 125 2.72 -15.85 3.83
C MET A 125 1.82 -16.25 5.00
N ALA A 126 0.66 -15.59 5.16
CA ALA A 126 -0.31 -15.95 6.19
C ALA A 126 -0.88 -17.37 5.98
N ALA A 127 -1.24 -17.72 4.74
CA ALA A 127 -1.70 -19.06 4.41
C ALA A 127 -0.60 -20.12 4.64
N ALA A 128 0.65 -19.83 4.25
CA ALA A 128 1.79 -20.71 4.50
C ALA A 128 2.05 -20.89 6.01
N ALA A 129 1.95 -19.83 6.80
CA ALA A 129 2.10 -19.89 8.25
C ALA A 129 1.00 -20.75 8.91
N GLN A 130 -0.25 -20.62 8.44
CA GLN A 130 -1.35 -21.48 8.88
C GLN A 130 -1.10 -22.95 8.50
N GLY A 131 -0.65 -23.22 7.26
CA GLY A 131 -0.26 -24.55 6.82
C GLY A 131 0.83 -25.16 7.71
N ALA A 132 1.89 -24.39 8.01
CA ALA A 132 2.96 -24.82 8.90
C ALA A 132 2.44 -25.14 10.32
N ALA A 133 1.56 -24.31 10.88
CA ALA A 133 0.96 -24.55 12.19
C ALA A 133 0.13 -25.85 12.20
N THR A 134 -0.66 -26.11 11.15
CA THR A 134 -1.41 -27.36 11.03
C THR A 134 -0.49 -28.58 10.95
N LEU A 135 0.62 -28.50 10.20
CA LEU A 135 1.59 -29.59 10.12
C LEU A 135 2.20 -29.91 11.49
N VAL A 136 2.59 -28.89 12.25
CA VAL A 136 3.12 -29.08 13.62
C VAL A 136 2.08 -29.76 14.51
N ALA A 137 0.81 -29.33 14.45
CA ALA A 137 -0.27 -29.95 15.22
C ALA A 137 -0.45 -31.45 14.84
N THR A 138 -0.48 -31.76 13.54
CA THR A 138 -0.59 -33.15 13.07
C THR A 138 0.59 -34.01 13.52
N GLN A 139 1.80 -33.43 13.56
CA GLN A 139 2.99 -34.15 14.01
C GLN A 139 2.92 -34.49 15.50
N GLN A 140 2.44 -33.57 16.35
CA GLN A 140 2.20 -33.83 17.77
C GLN A 140 1.14 -34.91 17.99
N GLU A 141 0.08 -34.96 17.16
CA GLU A 141 -0.91 -36.03 17.23
C GLU A 141 -0.33 -37.39 16.83
N LEU A 142 0.51 -37.44 15.78
CA LEU A 142 1.21 -38.65 15.38
C LEU A 142 2.14 -39.18 16.47
N GLU A 143 2.85 -38.30 17.17
CA GLU A 143 3.68 -38.68 18.33
C GLU A 143 2.82 -39.29 19.45
N LYS A 144 1.70 -38.66 19.83
CA LYS A 144 0.77 -39.21 20.83
C LYS A 144 0.22 -40.57 20.42
N LEU A 145 -0.09 -40.77 19.14
CA LEU A 145 -0.56 -42.07 18.63
C LEU A 145 0.54 -43.13 18.68
N ARG A 146 1.80 -42.78 18.37
CA ARG A 146 2.94 -43.68 18.52
C ARG A 146 3.15 -44.10 19.97
N ASP A 147 3.06 -43.16 20.91
CA ASP A 147 3.19 -43.46 22.34
C ASP A 147 2.07 -44.38 22.83
N ARG A 148 0.82 -44.12 22.40
CA ARG A 148 -0.32 -45.00 22.70
C ARG A 148 -0.13 -46.40 22.12
N LEU A 149 0.38 -46.52 20.89
CA LEU A 149 0.66 -47.80 20.26
C LEU A 149 1.76 -48.56 21.01
N ALA A 150 2.83 -47.88 21.41
CA ALA A 150 3.91 -48.47 22.19
C ALA A 150 3.40 -48.95 23.57
N ALA A 151 2.59 -48.14 24.25
CA ALA A 151 1.95 -48.53 25.51
C ALA A 151 1.00 -49.73 25.34
N GLY A 152 0.20 -49.76 24.26
CA GLY A 152 -0.68 -50.87 23.92
C GLY A 152 0.09 -52.16 23.65
N ASN A 153 1.19 -52.09 22.90
CA ASN A 153 2.08 -53.23 22.66
C ASN A 153 2.69 -53.76 23.96
N ASN A 154 3.13 -52.87 24.85
CA ASN A 154 3.65 -53.27 26.16
C ASN A 154 2.57 -53.90 27.07
N ALA A 155 1.33 -53.43 26.99
CA ALA A 155 0.22 -54.06 27.70
C ALA A 155 -0.09 -55.45 27.12
N TYR A 156 -0.10 -55.57 25.79
CA TYR A 156 -0.32 -56.83 25.11
C TYR A 156 0.74 -57.88 25.45
N THR A 157 2.03 -57.51 25.45
CA THR A 157 3.11 -58.44 25.83
C THR A 157 2.99 -58.92 27.26
N LYS A 158 2.57 -58.06 28.20
CA LYS A 158 2.29 -58.46 29.59
C LYS A 158 1.14 -59.48 29.66
N VAL A 159 0.05 -59.23 28.94
CA VAL A 159 -1.10 -60.15 28.90
C VAL A 159 -0.70 -61.51 28.31
N VAL A 160 0.09 -61.51 27.24
CA VAL A 160 0.61 -62.77 26.65
C VAL A 160 1.48 -63.52 27.66
N ALA A 161 2.41 -62.85 28.33
CA ALA A 161 3.27 -63.47 29.34
C ALA A 161 2.46 -64.05 30.51
N GLU A 162 1.43 -63.34 30.97
CA GLU A 162 0.54 -63.82 32.03
C GLU A 162 -0.32 -65.00 31.56
N ASN A 163 -0.79 -64.99 30.32
CA ASN A 163 -1.48 -66.13 29.73
C ASN A 163 -0.60 -67.38 29.66
N ASP A 164 0.66 -67.23 29.23
CA ASP A 164 1.62 -68.32 29.17
C ASP A 164 1.96 -68.86 30.56
N ARG A 165 2.09 -67.99 31.56
CA ARG A 165 2.25 -68.38 32.97
C ARG A 165 1.05 -69.19 33.45
N LEU A 166 -0.17 -68.71 33.23
CA LEU A 166 -1.39 -69.42 33.63
C LEU A 166 -1.52 -70.78 32.94
N ARG A 167 -1.16 -70.87 31.64
CA ARG A 167 -1.12 -72.14 30.90
C ARG A 167 -0.10 -73.11 31.51
N ALA A 168 1.08 -72.63 31.89
CA ALA A 168 2.09 -73.44 32.56
C ALA A 168 1.62 -73.94 33.93
N GLU A 169 0.99 -73.07 34.72
CA GLU A 169 0.40 -73.43 36.01
C GLU A 169 -0.71 -74.49 35.85
N LEU A 170 -1.61 -74.34 34.88
CA LEU A 170 -2.64 -75.33 34.58
C LEU A 170 -2.06 -76.69 34.18
N LYS A 171 -1.03 -76.71 33.32
CA LYS A 171 -0.32 -77.96 32.97
C LYS A 171 0.30 -78.62 34.21
N SER A 172 0.92 -77.84 35.09
CA SER A 172 1.50 -78.37 36.33
C SER A 172 0.45 -78.95 37.28
N ARG A 173 -0.72 -78.30 37.39
CA ARG A 173 -1.85 -78.78 38.20
C ARG A 173 -2.41 -80.09 37.63
N ALA A 174 -2.63 -80.14 36.32
CA ALA A 174 -3.08 -81.36 35.65
C ALA A 174 -2.11 -82.53 35.85
N ALA A 175 -0.80 -82.28 35.77
CA ALA A 175 0.22 -83.30 36.06
C ALA A 175 0.17 -83.78 37.53
N ARG A 176 0.02 -82.86 38.49
CA ARG A 176 -0.14 -83.21 39.92
C ARG A 176 -1.42 -84.01 40.17
N GLU A 177 -2.53 -83.64 39.54
CA GLU A 177 -3.79 -84.38 39.65
C GLU A 177 -3.67 -85.79 39.09
N GLN A 178 -2.97 -85.98 37.96
CA GLN A 178 -2.69 -87.31 37.43
C GLN A 178 -1.80 -88.14 38.38
N GLN A 179 -0.78 -87.53 38.98
CA GLN A 179 0.05 -88.19 39.99
C GLN A 179 -0.76 -88.60 41.23
N LEU A 180 -1.59 -87.70 41.75
CA LEU A 180 -2.49 -88.00 42.87
C LEU A 180 -3.48 -89.11 42.51
N ALA A 181 -4.05 -89.09 41.30
CA ALA A 181 -4.94 -90.15 40.83
C ALA A 181 -4.24 -91.51 40.77
N ARG A 182 -2.97 -91.55 40.32
CA ARG A 182 -2.13 -92.76 40.33
C ARG A 182 -1.86 -93.24 41.76
N LEU A 183 -1.47 -92.36 42.67
CA LEU A 183 -1.21 -92.71 44.08
C LEU A 183 -2.48 -93.22 44.79
N VAL A 184 -3.63 -92.60 44.52
CA VAL A 184 -4.91 -93.08 45.04
C VAL A 184 -5.19 -94.47 44.47
N HIS A 185 -4.99 -94.69 43.17
CA HIS A 185 -5.19 -96.01 42.56
C HIS A 185 -4.26 -97.07 43.17
N THR A 186 -2.95 -96.83 43.27
CA THR A 186 -2.01 -97.79 43.88
C THR A 186 -2.36 -98.07 45.33
N GLY A 187 -2.70 -97.04 46.12
CA GLY A 187 -3.18 -97.19 47.49
C GLY A 187 -4.46 -98.04 47.57
N THR A 188 -5.41 -97.85 46.64
CA THR A 188 -6.63 -98.68 46.58
C THR A 188 -6.32 -100.16 46.30
N VAL A 189 -5.34 -100.43 45.44
CA VAL A 189 -4.94 -101.80 45.06
C VAL A 189 -4.25 -102.48 46.24
N LEU A 190 -3.32 -101.80 46.91
CA LEU A 190 -2.60 -102.32 48.08
C LEU A 190 -3.56 -102.60 49.25
N ALA A 191 -4.49 -101.68 49.54
CA ALA A 191 -5.50 -101.88 50.59
C ALA A 191 -6.40 -103.10 50.31
N ARG A 192 -6.81 -103.31 49.05
CA ARG A 192 -7.55 -104.52 48.66
C ARG A 192 -6.71 -105.79 48.77
N ALA A 193 -5.43 -105.75 48.41
CA ALA A 193 -4.53 -106.88 48.53
C ALA A 193 -4.35 -107.29 50.01
N LEU A 194 -4.09 -106.33 50.89
CA LEU A 194 -4.01 -106.53 52.35
C LEU A 194 -5.31 -107.08 52.93
N ALA A 195 -6.48 -106.57 52.52
CA ALA A 195 -7.77 -107.09 52.97
C ALA A 195 -8.01 -108.56 52.54
N ARG A 196 -7.53 -108.96 51.36
CA ARG A 196 -7.62 -110.34 50.87
C ARG A 196 -6.69 -111.28 51.64
N THR A 197 -5.43 -110.88 51.86
CA THR A 197 -4.45 -111.71 52.59
C THR A 197 -4.85 -111.92 54.05
N THR A 198 -5.56 -110.96 54.63
CA THR A 198 -6.05 -111.02 56.02
C THR A 198 -7.43 -111.64 56.19
N ARG A 199 -8.11 -112.07 55.10
CA ARG A 199 -9.50 -112.58 55.10
C ARG A 199 -10.49 -111.69 55.89
N GLY A 200 -10.25 -110.38 55.93
CA GLY A 200 -11.06 -109.43 56.70
C GLY A 200 -10.77 -109.37 58.21
N GLY A 201 -9.83 -110.16 58.73
CA GLY A 201 -9.40 -110.16 60.13
C GLY A 201 -8.18 -109.27 60.38
N VAL A 202 -8.36 -108.18 61.14
CA VAL A 202 -7.28 -107.23 61.47
C VAL A 202 -6.38 -107.65 62.65
N THR A 203 -6.62 -108.81 63.25
CA THR A 203 -5.99 -109.24 64.51
C THR A 203 -4.51 -109.65 64.39
N GLY A 204 -4.06 -110.05 63.20
CA GLY A 204 -2.66 -110.45 62.93
C GLY A 204 -1.78 -109.36 62.29
N LEU A 205 -2.32 -108.17 62.06
CA LEU A 205 -1.61 -107.07 61.41
C LEU A 205 -0.79 -106.24 62.41
N ALA A 206 0.35 -105.72 61.96
CA ALA A 206 1.12 -104.76 62.74
C ALA A 206 0.26 -103.52 63.04
N PRO A 207 0.46 -102.83 64.18
CA PRO A 207 -0.31 -101.64 64.54
C PRO A 207 -0.31 -100.54 63.45
N GLU A 208 0.79 -100.42 62.73
CA GLU A 208 0.96 -99.47 61.62
C GLU A 208 0.06 -99.82 60.42
N GLU A 209 -0.01 -101.10 60.06
CA GLU A 209 -0.85 -101.60 58.96
C GLU A 209 -2.35 -101.48 59.26
N ARG A 210 -2.74 -101.70 60.52
CA ARG A 210 -4.11 -101.46 60.98
C ARG A 210 -4.51 -99.99 60.87
N THR A 211 -3.61 -99.09 61.27
CA THR A 211 -3.83 -97.63 61.19
C THR A 211 -3.91 -97.17 59.73
N ALA A 212 -3.06 -97.74 58.85
CA ALA A 212 -3.09 -97.48 57.42
C ALA A 212 -4.41 -97.95 56.76
N LEU A 213 -4.90 -99.15 57.08
CA LEU A 213 -6.19 -99.64 56.57
C LEU A 213 -7.39 -98.83 57.08
N ALA A 214 -7.40 -98.46 58.36
CA ALA A 214 -8.47 -97.65 58.95
C ALA A 214 -8.54 -96.24 58.34
N SER A 215 -7.39 -95.59 58.16
CA SER A 215 -7.30 -94.27 57.52
C SER A 215 -7.72 -94.32 56.04
N TRP A 216 -7.36 -95.38 55.31
CA TRP A 216 -7.79 -95.58 53.94
C TRP A 216 -9.31 -95.84 53.83
N ALA A 217 -9.88 -96.66 54.71
CA ALA A 217 -11.32 -96.91 54.76
C ALA A 217 -12.12 -95.63 55.04
N ALA A 218 -11.64 -94.79 55.95
CA ALA A 218 -12.23 -93.47 56.23
C ALA A 218 -12.16 -92.54 55.02
N TYR A 219 -11.02 -92.53 54.29
CA TYR A 219 -10.87 -91.77 53.04
C TYR A 219 -11.84 -92.26 51.96
N ALA A 220 -11.95 -93.57 51.74
CA ALA A 220 -12.83 -94.15 50.74
C ALA A 220 -14.32 -93.84 51.01
N LYS A 221 -14.73 -93.87 52.29
CA LYS A 221 -16.07 -93.46 52.73
C LYS A 221 -16.35 -92.00 52.38
N LYS A 222 -15.48 -91.08 52.80
CA LYS A 222 -15.60 -89.63 52.50
C LYS A 222 -15.61 -89.34 50.99
N ARG A 223 -14.84 -90.10 50.20
CA ARG A 223 -14.79 -89.94 48.73
C ARG A 223 -16.11 -90.36 48.07
N ASN A 224 -16.74 -91.43 48.55
CA ASN A 224 -18.01 -91.91 48.00
C ASN A 224 -19.19 -91.02 48.41
N GLU A 225 -19.13 -90.39 49.60
CA GLU A 225 -20.10 -89.39 50.05
C GLU A 225 -20.08 -88.12 49.18
N LYS A 226 -18.90 -87.65 48.74
CA LYS A 226 -18.76 -86.48 47.85
C LYS A 226 -19.15 -86.70 46.38
N LYS A 227 -19.41 -87.95 45.98
CA LYS A 227 -19.78 -88.31 44.59
C LYS A 227 -21.28 -88.54 44.40
N ARG A 228 -22.05 -88.53 45.49
CA ARG A 228 -23.52 -88.53 45.48
C ARG A 228 -24.02 -87.09 45.52
#